data_AF-A0A9N8V994-F1
#
_entry.id   AF-A0A9N8V994-F1
#
_cell.length_a   1.000
_cell.length_b   1.000
_cell.length_c   1.000
_cell.angle_alpha   90.00
_cell.angle_beta   90.00
_cell.angle_gamma   90.00
#
_symmetry.space_group_name_H-M   'P 1'
#
loop_
_entity.id
_entity.type
_entity.pdbx_description
1 polymer ?
#
loop_
_entity_poly.entity_id
_entity_poly.type
_entity_poly.pdbx_seq_one_letter_code
_entity_poly.pdbx_strand_id
1 'polypeptide(L)'
;YLNGNSSMIADLKNAHSFTLYVILTTLGVFKNKYPVSADLTFEQIKKLEYTEQRVIHWSSTLYFEIYKCSDGRVLIRALFDFKPLLIPGCENEYCEWNKFKKTLGDKIGCDFEKMCAYP
;
A
#
# COMPACT_ATOMS: atom_id res chain seq x y z
N TYR A 1 19.02 -24.40 21.50
CA TYR A 1 18.57 -24.60 20.11
C TYR A 1 18.36 -23.29 19.33
N LEU A 2 19.06 -22.19 19.68
CA LEU A 2 19.00 -20.92 18.92
C LEU A 2 20.39 -20.26 18.78
N ASN A 3 21.43 -21.06 18.51
CA ASN A 3 22.79 -20.55 18.23
C ASN A 3 23.09 -20.63 16.74
N GLY A 4 22.39 -19.85 15.93
CA GLY A 4 22.61 -19.76 14.48
C GLY A 4 22.50 -18.32 13.99
N ASN A 5 23.36 -17.94 13.05
CA ASN A 5 23.27 -16.67 12.33
C ASN A 5 22.16 -16.77 11.27
N SER A 6 20.93 -16.43 11.65
CA SER A 6 19.83 -16.26 10.69
C SER A 6 19.79 -14.80 10.22
N SER A 7 19.69 -14.58 8.91
CA SER A 7 19.40 -13.26 8.36
C SER A 7 17.93 -13.21 7.96
N MET A 8 17.25 -12.10 8.29
CA MET A 8 15.87 -11.89 7.91
C MET A 8 15.79 -11.68 6.39
N ILE A 9 15.18 -12.64 5.69
CA ILE A 9 14.96 -12.59 4.24
C ILE A 9 13.53 -12.16 3.87
N ALA A 10 12.59 -12.31 4.80
CA ALA A 10 11.19 -11.91 4.64
C ALA A 10 10.56 -11.64 6.03
N ASP A 11 9.65 -10.68 6.08
CA ASP A 11 8.76 -10.40 7.23
C ASP A 11 7.32 -10.52 6.74
N LEU A 12 6.56 -11.47 7.30
CA LEU A 12 5.19 -11.78 6.90
C LEU A 12 4.24 -11.43 8.04
N LYS A 13 3.25 -10.59 7.75
CA LYS A 13 2.26 -10.12 8.73
C LYS A 13 0.86 -10.45 8.24
N ASN A 14 0.07 -11.04 9.13
CA ASN A 14 -1.35 -11.26 8.91
C ASN A 14 -2.13 -10.13 9.60
N ALA A 15 -3.11 -9.58 8.91
CA ALA A 15 -3.93 -8.48 9.41
C ALA A 15 -5.37 -8.59 8.89
N HIS A 16 -6.23 -7.69 9.34
CA HIS A 16 -7.58 -7.55 8.83
C HIS A 16 -7.62 -6.67 7.57
N SER A 17 -8.71 -6.75 6.81
CA SER A 17 -8.94 -5.95 5.59
C SER A 17 -8.76 -4.46 5.84
N PHE A 18 -9.20 -3.96 7.00
CA PHE A 18 -9.06 -2.55 7.38
C PHE A 18 -7.60 -2.07 7.39
N THR A 19 -6.68 -2.87 7.93
CA THR A 19 -5.24 -2.52 7.93
C THR A 19 -4.72 -2.39 6.51
N LEU A 20 -5.15 -3.27 5.61
CA LEU A 20 -4.75 -3.23 4.21
C LEU A 20 -5.33 -2.01 3.49
N TYR A 21 -6.57 -1.61 3.79
CA TYR A 21 -7.14 -0.33 3.31
C TYR A 21 -6.31 0.87 3.72
N VAL A 22 -5.88 0.95 4.99
CA VAL A 22 -5.04 2.04 5.48
C VAL A 22 -3.73 2.11 4.68
N ILE A 23 -3.07 0.96 4.44
CA ILE A 23 -1.82 0.91 3.68
C ILE A 23 -2.03 1.35 2.23
N LEU A 24 -3.03 0.80 1.54
CA LEU A 24 -3.34 1.13 0.14
C LEU A 24 -3.73 2.60 -0.03
N THR A 25 -4.53 3.14 0.89
CA THR A 25 -4.92 4.56 0.92
C THR A 25 -3.71 5.44 1.16
N THR A 26 -2.82 5.05 2.08
CA THR A 26 -1.56 5.76 2.36
C THR A 26 -0.66 5.77 1.12
N LEU A 27 -0.50 4.66 0.42
CA LEU A 27 0.21 4.63 -0.87
C LEU A 27 -0.43 5.57 -1.90
N GLY A 28 -1.73 5.82 -1.77
CA GLY A 28 -2.50 6.67 -2.66
C GLY A 28 -2.92 5.95 -3.94
N VAL A 29 -2.99 4.62 -3.90
CA VAL A 29 -3.51 3.79 -4.98
C VAL A 29 -5.04 3.69 -4.87
N PHE A 30 -5.68 3.11 -5.88
CA PHE A 30 -7.11 2.78 -5.87
C PHE A 30 -8.03 4.00 -5.60
N LYS A 31 -7.79 5.09 -6.32
CA LYS A 31 -8.60 6.32 -6.24
C LYS A 31 -9.69 6.33 -7.30
N ASN A 32 -10.93 6.52 -6.86
CA ASN A 32 -12.05 6.75 -7.78
C ASN A 32 -11.93 8.11 -8.47
N LYS A 33 -12.58 8.24 -9.63
CA LYS A 33 -12.62 9.49 -10.42
C LYS A 33 -13.19 10.69 -9.65
N TYR A 34 -14.11 10.43 -8.72
CA TYR A 34 -14.69 11.41 -7.80
C TYR A 34 -14.75 10.80 -6.39
N PRO A 35 -14.80 11.65 -5.34
CA PRO A 35 -14.99 11.20 -3.97
C PRO A 35 -16.24 10.34 -3.82
N VAL A 36 -16.17 9.31 -2.98
CA VAL A 36 -17.35 8.52 -2.62
C VAL A 36 -18.14 9.32 -1.58
N SER A 37 -19.32 9.79 -1.95
CA SER A 37 -20.20 10.60 -1.10
C SER A 37 -21.64 10.08 -1.16
N ALA A 38 -22.46 10.49 -0.18
CA ALA A 38 -23.84 10.01 -0.03
C ALA A 38 -24.80 10.52 -1.14
N ASP A 39 -24.41 11.56 -1.87
CA ASP A 39 -25.18 12.21 -2.93
C ASP A 39 -24.84 11.72 -4.35
N LEU A 40 -24.00 10.69 -4.49
CA LEU A 40 -23.70 10.11 -5.79
C LEU A 40 -24.96 9.55 -6.46
N THR A 41 -25.14 9.88 -7.74
CA THR A 41 -26.19 9.29 -8.56
C THR A 41 -25.94 7.80 -8.79
N PHE A 42 -26.99 7.05 -9.12
CA PHE A 42 -26.86 5.62 -9.43
C PHE A 42 -25.85 5.33 -10.56
N GLU A 43 -25.82 6.18 -11.59
CA GLU A 43 -24.86 6.05 -12.70
C GLU A 43 -23.42 6.38 -12.29
N GLN A 44 -23.22 7.22 -11.28
CA GLN A 44 -21.91 7.42 -10.67
C GLN A 44 -21.51 6.22 -9.80
N ILE A 45 -22.43 5.66 -9.02
CA ILE A 45 -22.14 4.49 -8.17
C ILE A 45 -21.65 3.30 -9.02
N LYS A 46 -22.30 3.03 -10.16
CA LYS A 46 -21.89 1.96 -11.09
C LYS A 46 -20.47 2.12 -11.63
N LYS A 47 -20.01 3.37 -11.79
CA LYS A 47 -18.70 3.72 -12.34
C LYS A 47 -17.59 3.76 -11.27
N LEU A 48 -17.90 3.49 -10.01
CA LEU A 48 -16.88 3.33 -8.97
C LEU A 48 -16.06 2.06 -9.26
N GLU A 49 -14.77 2.24 -9.51
CA GLU A 49 -13.85 1.14 -9.77
C GLU A 49 -13.36 0.53 -8.45
N TYR A 50 -13.09 1.39 -7.47
CA TYR A 50 -12.52 1.02 -6.18
C TYR A 50 -13.60 1.06 -5.11
N THR A 51 -14.18 -0.11 -4.86
CA THR A 51 -15.15 -0.36 -3.80
C THR A 51 -14.66 -1.52 -2.95
N GLU A 52 -15.17 -1.65 -1.73
CA GLU A 52 -14.69 -2.68 -0.81
C GLU A 52 -14.77 -4.09 -1.42
N GLN A 53 -15.91 -4.41 -2.03
CA GLN A 53 -16.16 -5.71 -2.67
C GLN A 53 -15.24 -6.02 -3.86
N ARG A 54 -14.63 -5.00 -4.48
CA ARG A 54 -13.81 -5.15 -5.70
C ARG A 54 -12.32 -5.14 -5.40
N VAL A 55 -11.89 -4.43 -4.36
CA VAL A 55 -10.47 -4.19 -4.09
C VAL A 55 -9.88 -5.22 -3.15
N ILE A 56 -10.50 -5.45 -1.99
CA ILE A 56 -9.96 -6.37 -0.98
C ILE A 56 -10.91 -7.54 -0.83
N HIS A 57 -10.44 -8.73 -1.19
CA HIS A 57 -11.15 -9.98 -1.07
C HIS A 57 -10.57 -10.78 0.09
N TRP A 58 -11.15 -11.96 0.34
CA TRP A 58 -10.57 -12.90 1.29
C TRP A 58 -9.16 -13.30 0.87
N SER A 59 -8.23 -13.25 1.82
CA SER A 59 -6.82 -13.55 1.59
C SER A 59 -6.09 -12.59 0.63
N SER A 60 -6.62 -11.37 0.43
CA SER A 60 -5.86 -10.35 -0.30
C SER A 60 -4.50 -10.12 0.34
N THR A 61 -3.47 -10.05 -0.48
CA THR A 61 -2.08 -10.06 -0.06
C THR A 61 -1.31 -8.92 -0.73
N LEU A 62 -0.56 -8.17 0.07
CA LEU A 62 0.35 -7.12 -0.41
C LEU A 62 1.78 -7.52 -0.09
N TYR A 63 2.63 -7.57 -1.12
CA TYR A 63 4.08 -7.72 -0.97
C TYR A 63 4.80 -6.43 -1.29
N PHE A 64 5.88 -6.19 -0.56
CA PHE A 64 6.93 -5.26 -0.92
C PHE A 64 8.22 -6.05 -1.07
N GLU A 65 8.73 -6.14 -2.29
CA GLU A 65 9.97 -6.83 -2.61
C GLU A 65 11.08 -5.81 -2.77
N ILE A 66 12.21 -6.03 -2.10
CA ILE A 66 13.36 -5.14 -2.13
C ILE A 66 14.49 -5.83 -2.88
N TYR A 67 15.00 -5.18 -3.92
CA TYR A 67 16.08 -5.68 -4.77
C TYR A 67 17.34 -4.86 -4.54
N LYS A 68 18.47 -5.57 -4.40
CA LYS A 68 19.81 -4.96 -4.46
C LYS A 68 20.41 -5.29 -5.82
N CYS A 69 20.56 -4.29 -6.67
CA CYS A 69 21.12 -4.44 -8.01
C CYS A 69 22.65 -4.53 -7.96
N SER A 70 23.26 -5.12 -8.99
CA SER A 70 24.72 -5.25 -9.10
C SER A 70 25.46 -3.92 -9.19
N ASP A 71 24.79 -2.87 -9.67
CA ASP A 71 25.29 -1.50 -9.75
C ASP A 71 25.13 -0.70 -8.44
N GLY A 72 24.70 -1.37 -7.35
CA GLY A 72 24.52 -0.77 -6.04
C GLY A 72 23.17 -0.07 -5.83
N ARG A 73 22.30 0.00 -6.85
CA ARG A 73 20.95 0.55 -6.68
C ARG A 73 20.08 -0.36 -5.81
N VAL A 74 19.13 0.26 -5.11
CA VAL A 74 18.10 -0.44 -4.36
C VAL A 74 16.75 -0.09 -4.96
N LEU A 75 16.05 -1.11 -5.43
CA LEU A 75 14.73 -0.99 -6.03
C LEU A 75 13.69 -1.65 -5.15
N ILE A 76 12.45 -1.18 -5.24
CA ILE A 76 11.30 -1.78 -4.59
C ILE A 76 10.19 -2.03 -5.60
N ARG A 77 9.54 -3.19 -5.48
CA ARG A 77 8.33 -3.54 -6.21
C ARG A 77 7.20 -3.80 -5.22
N ALA A 78 6.02 -3.27 -5.51
CA ALA A 78 4.79 -3.63 -4.79
C ALA A 78 3.96 -4.60 -5.63
N LEU A 79 3.46 -5.66 -4.99
CA LEU A 79 2.53 -6.61 -5.60
C LEU A 79 1.26 -6.68 -4.77
N PHE A 80 0.12 -6.44 -5.39
CA PHE A 80 -1.18 -6.64 -4.77
C PHE A 80 -1.87 -7.81 -5.45
N ASP A 81 -2.21 -8.84 -4.66
CA ASP A 81 -2.75 -10.11 -5.13
C ASP A 81 -1.91 -10.71 -6.26
N PHE A 82 -0.58 -10.73 -6.02
CA PHE A 82 0.43 -11.26 -6.94
C PHE A 82 0.53 -10.52 -8.29
N LYS A 83 -0.11 -9.35 -8.42
CA LYS A 83 -0.02 -8.49 -9.61
C LYS A 83 0.77 -7.22 -9.29
N PRO A 84 1.60 -6.72 -10.22
CA PRO A 84 2.28 -5.44 -10.08
C PRO A 84 1.31 -4.31 -9.70
N LEU A 85 1.59 -3.67 -8.57
CA LEU A 85 0.90 -2.46 -8.13
C LEU A 85 1.83 -1.26 -8.36
N LEU A 86 1.47 -0.42 -9.33
CA LEU A 86 2.25 0.78 -9.62
C LEU A 86 2.13 1.77 -8.45
N ILE A 87 3.26 2.03 -7.78
CA ILE A 87 3.32 3.02 -6.71
C ILE A 87 3.23 4.42 -7.32
N PRO A 88 2.30 5.29 -6.86
CA PRO A 88 2.18 6.64 -7.38
C PRO A 88 3.49 7.43 -7.33
N GLY A 89 3.83 8.07 -8.45
CA GLY A 89 5.07 8.80 -8.65
C GLY A 89 6.21 7.95 -9.22
N CYS A 90 6.14 6.62 -9.16
CA CYS A 90 7.08 5.75 -9.85
C CYS A 90 6.67 5.60 -11.33
N GLU A 91 7.64 5.49 -12.24
CA GLU A 91 7.39 5.44 -13.69
C GLU A 91 7.14 4.01 -14.19
N ASN A 92 7.59 3.03 -13.44
CA ASN A 92 7.48 1.61 -13.75
C ASN A 92 7.36 0.78 -12.47
N GLU A 93 7.24 -0.53 -12.65
CA GLU A 93 7.05 -1.53 -11.58
C GLU A 93 8.18 -1.55 -10.53
N TYR A 94 9.41 -1.23 -10.91
CA TYR A 94 10.57 -1.21 -10.03
C TYR A 94 10.93 0.23 -9.66
N CYS A 95 10.49 0.65 -8.48
CA CYS A 95 10.71 2.01 -8.01
C CYS A 95 12.06 2.16 -7.29
N GLU A 96 12.76 3.27 -7.55
CA GLU A 96 13.95 3.64 -6.80
C GLU A 96 13.62 3.84 -5.31
N TRP A 97 14.41 3.23 -4.42
CA TRP A 97 14.16 3.21 -2.98
C TRP A 97 13.94 4.60 -2.36
N ASN A 98 14.74 5.58 -2.76
CA ASN A 98 14.61 6.94 -2.25
C ASN A 98 13.33 7.63 -2.74
N LYS A 99 12.88 7.32 -3.96
CA LYS A 99 11.62 7.84 -4.51
C LYS A 99 10.42 7.25 -3.77
N PHE A 100 10.43 5.94 -3.53
CA PHE A 100 9.42 5.27 -2.70
C PHE A 100 9.32 5.86 -1.30
N LYS A 101 10.45 6.01 -0.58
CA LYS A 101 10.45 6.63 0.74
C LYS A 101 9.89 8.04 0.74
N LYS A 102 10.19 8.85 -0.28
CA LYS A 102 9.62 10.20 -0.41
C LYS A 102 8.11 10.17 -0.63
N THR A 103 7.58 9.23 -1.39
CA THR A 103 6.13 9.06 -1.61
C THR A 103 5.38 8.71 -0.31
N LEU A 104 6.02 7.97 0.60
CA LEU A 104 5.43 7.55 1.88
C LEU A 104 5.77 8.46 3.07
N GLY A 105 6.87 9.20 3.00
CA GLY A 105 7.49 9.86 4.15
C GLY A 105 6.55 10.76 4.94
N ASP A 106 5.83 11.66 4.25
CA ASP A 106 4.93 12.61 4.90
C ASP A 106 3.54 12.00 5.19
N LYS A 107 3.29 10.78 4.71
CA LYS A 107 1.99 10.09 4.87
C LYS A 107 1.98 9.14 6.06
N ILE A 108 3.14 8.88 6.66
CA ILE A 108 3.33 8.05 7.84
C ILE A 108 3.78 8.99 8.96
N GLY A 109 2.96 9.16 9.99
CA GLY A 109 3.24 10.11 11.08
C GLY A 109 2.11 11.11 11.31
N CYS A 110 0.87 10.62 11.37
CA CYS A 110 -0.22 11.45 11.87
C CYS A 110 0.04 11.82 13.34
N ASP A 111 -0.40 13.02 13.74
CA ASP A 111 -0.44 13.42 15.14
C ASP A 111 -1.56 12.63 15.83
N PHE A 112 -1.21 11.42 16.26
CA PHE A 112 -2.13 10.46 16.86
C PHE A 112 -2.82 11.06 18.08
N GLU A 113 -2.04 11.74 18.92
CA GLU A 113 -2.54 12.42 20.12
C GLU A 113 -3.60 13.46 19.75
N LYS A 114 -3.34 14.31 18.76
CA LYS A 114 -4.34 15.28 18.29
C LYS A 114 -5.58 14.60 17.68
N MET A 115 -5.40 13.55 16.89
CA MET A 115 -6.50 12.86 16.22
C MET A 115 -7.39 12.07 17.20
N CYS A 116 -6.81 11.58 18.29
CA CYS A 116 -7.50 10.77 19.31
C CYS A 116 -7.75 11.55 20.61
N ALA A 117 -7.52 12.87 20.62
CA ALA A 117 -7.69 13.71 21.81
C ALA A 117 -9.13 13.78 22.35
N TYR A 118 -10.12 13.44 21.52
CA TYR A 118 -11.53 13.48 21.90
C TYR A 118 -12.21 12.15 21.53
N PRO A 119 -12.89 11.49 22.48
CA PRO A 119 -13.63 10.24 22.25
C PRO A 119 -14.88 10.45 21.40
#